data_AF-A0A926SH50-F1
#
_entry.id   AF-A0A926SH50-F1
#
_cell.length_a   1.000
_cell.length_b   1.000
_cell.length_c   1.000
_cell.angle_alpha   90.00
_cell.angle_beta   90.00
_cell.angle_gamma   90.00
#
_symmetry.space_group_name_H-M   'P 1'
#
loop_
_entity.id
_entity.type
_entity.pdbx_description
1 polymer ?
#
loop_
_entity_poly.entity_id
_entity_poly.type
_entity_poly.pdbx_seq_one_letter_code
_entity_poly.pdbx_strand_id
1 'polypeptide(L)'
;MTNLVDYLRSPKAIRDRASQLFELAQADKLAYFQLDLTQLDAVADYVIAVMRQQYPDLQVPFHSRWRHFEVGNFPRVQQLEQALKNLSPVDQAKAKFDLVVPSVLLDAGAGDRWQYLESSTEQTWTRSEGLAIASFDAFCQGAFSTQPYRTDAEGLKQITPEKIAAFFQVTPENPLVGLEGRSHLLRKLGHTIEQFPDLFGDSPRPGNLVDYLRHQTHQGELSAVTVLNAVLLGFGDIWSGRLSIDGTNLGDVWHHSALSGEDTDQLIPFHKLSQWLTYSLLEPLQDLGITITDLDQMTGLPEYRNGGLCVDLGLLQLKNLQLAEIPHSPDSELIVEWRALTVCLLDRIADTIRTKLDLTSDALPLVKVLQGGTWTAGRKIAASLRPGGTPPIQISSDGTVF
;
A
#
# COMPACT_ATOMS: atom_id res chain seq x y z
N MET A 1 11.80 4.27 -25.44
CA MET A 1 11.34 2.95 -24.99
C MET A 1 11.68 2.73 -23.51
N THR A 2 12.95 2.83 -23.07
CA THR A 2 13.30 2.94 -21.62
C THR A 2 12.51 4.08 -20.95
N ASN A 3 12.41 5.22 -21.64
CA ASN A 3 11.62 6.37 -21.23
C ASN A 3 10.12 6.05 -20.96
N LEU A 4 9.50 5.10 -21.68
CA LEU A 4 8.09 4.76 -21.45
C LEU A 4 7.90 3.93 -20.17
N VAL A 5 8.75 2.92 -19.95
CA VAL A 5 8.70 2.11 -18.73
C VAL A 5 9.01 2.98 -17.51
N ASP A 6 10.04 3.83 -17.61
CA ASP A 6 10.40 4.78 -16.55
C ASP A 6 9.26 5.76 -16.26
N TYR A 7 8.61 6.28 -17.31
CA TYR A 7 7.42 7.10 -17.19
C TYR A 7 6.29 6.35 -16.47
N LEU A 8 5.89 5.16 -16.94
CA LEU A 8 4.81 4.36 -16.33
C LEU A 8 5.10 3.93 -14.88
N ARG A 9 6.37 3.91 -14.45
CA ARG A 9 6.79 3.67 -13.06
C ARG A 9 6.76 4.93 -12.18
N SER A 10 6.52 6.12 -12.75
CA SER A 10 6.52 7.37 -12.01
C SER A 10 5.14 7.74 -11.42
N PRO A 11 5.09 8.42 -10.26
CA PRO A 11 3.86 9.05 -9.77
C PRO A 11 3.23 10.03 -10.77
N LYS A 12 4.06 10.66 -11.60
CA LYS A 12 3.61 11.55 -12.66
C LYS A 12 2.70 10.81 -13.65
N ALA A 13 3.09 9.64 -14.14
CA ALA A 13 2.25 8.88 -15.07
C ALA A 13 0.93 8.44 -14.44
N ILE A 14 0.92 8.13 -13.14
CA ILE A 14 -0.31 7.80 -12.40
C ILE A 14 -1.29 8.97 -12.50
N ARG A 15 -0.84 10.19 -12.17
CA ARG A 15 -1.67 11.40 -12.25
C ARG A 15 -2.04 11.77 -13.67
N ASP A 16 -1.09 11.74 -14.61
CA ASP A 16 -1.31 12.12 -16.01
C ASP A 16 -2.37 11.22 -16.67
N ARG A 17 -2.33 9.89 -16.42
CA ARG A 17 -3.31 8.93 -16.98
C ARG A 17 -4.64 8.97 -16.22
N ALA A 18 -4.62 9.07 -14.89
CA ALA A 18 -5.85 9.16 -14.09
C ALA A 18 -6.63 10.46 -14.37
N SER A 19 -5.94 11.58 -14.63
CA SER A 19 -6.57 12.87 -14.92
C SER A 19 -7.37 12.85 -16.21
N GLN A 20 -6.94 12.09 -17.23
CA GLN A 20 -7.71 11.94 -18.47
C GLN A 20 -9.06 11.27 -18.23
N LEU A 21 -9.12 10.20 -17.42
CA LEU A 21 -10.39 9.60 -17.03
C LEU A 21 -11.23 10.54 -16.15
N PHE A 22 -10.58 11.32 -15.27
CA PHE A 22 -11.28 12.31 -14.46
C PHE A 22 -11.92 13.43 -15.32
N GLU A 23 -11.25 13.92 -16.36
CA GLU A 23 -11.81 14.88 -17.32
C GLU A 23 -13.02 14.31 -18.07
N LEU A 24 -12.96 13.03 -18.45
CA LEU A 24 -14.12 12.33 -19.02
C LEU A 24 -15.27 12.20 -18.01
N ALA A 25 -14.97 11.98 -16.73
CA ALA A 25 -15.97 11.93 -15.66
C ALA A 25 -16.67 13.28 -15.49
N GLN A 26 -15.92 14.39 -15.52
CA GLN A 26 -16.46 15.74 -15.46
C GLN A 26 -17.37 16.06 -16.64
N ALA A 27 -17.12 15.45 -17.80
CA ALA A 27 -17.95 15.57 -18.99
C ALA A 27 -19.09 14.53 -19.05
N ASP A 28 -19.27 13.71 -18.01
CA ASP A 28 -20.22 12.58 -17.95
C ASP A 28 -20.05 11.55 -19.08
N LYS A 29 -18.83 11.39 -19.58
CA LYS A 29 -18.49 10.51 -20.73
C LYS A 29 -17.99 9.11 -20.33
N LEU A 30 -17.78 8.88 -19.04
CA LEU A 30 -17.35 7.56 -18.54
C LEU A 30 -18.49 6.54 -18.56
N ALA A 31 -18.12 5.27 -18.61
CA ALA A 31 -19.07 4.18 -18.75
C ALA A 31 -19.69 3.77 -17.41
N TYR A 32 -18.91 3.80 -16.31
CA TYR A 32 -19.31 3.18 -15.05
C TYR A 32 -19.69 4.19 -13.98
N PHE A 33 -19.03 5.36 -13.93
CA PHE A 33 -19.26 6.35 -12.88
C PHE A 33 -19.76 7.70 -13.41
N GLN A 34 -20.67 8.29 -12.64
CA GLN A 34 -20.95 9.72 -12.65
C GLN A 34 -20.19 10.38 -11.49
N LEU A 35 -19.61 11.56 -11.74
CA LEU A 35 -18.88 12.36 -10.76
C LEU A 35 -19.77 13.48 -10.22
N ASP A 36 -19.80 13.64 -8.89
CA ASP A 36 -20.49 14.75 -8.23
C ASP A 36 -19.55 15.49 -7.27
N LEU A 37 -18.92 16.56 -7.77
CA LEU A 37 -18.01 17.39 -6.97
C LEU A 37 -18.73 18.31 -5.98
N THR A 38 -20.07 18.42 -6.02
CA THR A 38 -20.81 19.18 -5.01
C THR A 38 -20.72 18.54 -3.62
N GLN A 39 -20.39 17.24 -3.58
CA GLN A 39 -20.18 16.47 -2.35
C GLN A 39 -18.79 16.66 -1.73
N LEU A 40 -17.83 17.29 -2.43
CA LEU A 40 -16.42 17.33 -2.01
C LEU A 40 -16.22 17.99 -0.64
N ASP A 41 -16.92 19.10 -0.37
CA ASP A 41 -16.85 19.77 0.93
C ASP A 41 -17.37 18.88 2.07
N ALA A 42 -18.49 18.19 1.85
CA ALA A 42 -19.08 17.30 2.85
C ALA A 42 -18.18 16.08 3.13
N VAL A 43 -17.53 15.54 2.09
CA VAL A 43 -16.52 14.47 2.25
C VAL A 43 -15.33 14.97 3.05
N ALA A 44 -14.79 16.14 2.74
CA ALA A 44 -13.68 16.73 3.48
C ALA A 44 -14.05 16.96 4.96
N ASP A 45 -15.26 17.48 5.24
CA ASP A 45 -15.74 17.68 6.61
C ASP A 45 -15.87 16.36 7.38
N TYR A 46 -16.37 15.30 6.74
CA TYR A 46 -16.44 13.96 7.33
C TYR A 46 -15.04 13.42 7.64
N VAL A 47 -14.09 13.55 6.70
CA VAL A 47 -12.71 13.10 6.89
C VAL A 47 -12.04 13.88 8.01
N ILE A 48 -12.20 15.21 8.09
CA ILE A 48 -11.69 16.06 9.19
C ILE A 48 -12.25 15.60 10.54
N ALA A 49 -13.56 15.31 10.61
CA ALA A 49 -14.19 14.84 11.84
C ALA A 49 -13.58 13.51 12.29
N VAL A 50 -13.35 12.57 11.36
CA VAL A 50 -12.68 11.29 11.66
C VAL A 50 -11.23 11.50 12.08
N MET A 51 -10.49 12.37 11.41
CA MET A 51 -9.09 12.71 11.76
C MET A 51 -9.01 13.25 13.18
N ARG A 52 -9.85 14.23 13.53
CA ARG A 52 -9.84 14.88 14.87
C ARG A 52 -10.23 13.94 16.00
N GLN A 53 -11.05 12.90 15.72
CA GLN A 53 -11.37 11.88 16.73
C GLN A 53 -10.15 11.04 17.12
N GLN A 54 -9.22 10.81 16.18
CA GLN A 54 -8.05 9.97 16.39
C GLN A 54 -6.78 10.77 16.70
N TYR A 55 -6.66 11.96 16.10
CA TYR A 55 -5.52 12.87 16.23
C TYR A 55 -6.04 14.29 16.51
N PRO A 56 -6.44 14.61 17.75
CA PRO A 56 -7.04 15.90 18.11
C PRO A 56 -6.11 17.10 17.84
N ASP A 57 -4.80 16.88 17.89
CA ASP A 57 -3.73 17.87 17.62
C ASP A 57 -3.24 17.86 16.16
N LEU A 58 -3.86 17.03 15.31
CA LEU A 58 -3.49 16.81 13.90
C LEU A 58 -2.06 16.32 13.69
N GLN A 59 -1.41 15.75 14.72
CA GLN A 59 -0.14 15.04 14.58
C GLN A 59 -0.38 13.63 14.02
N VAL A 60 -0.81 13.59 12.76
CA VAL A 60 -1.11 12.34 12.07
C VAL A 60 0.20 11.70 11.59
N PRO A 61 0.46 10.43 11.93
CA PRO A 61 1.62 9.70 11.40
C PRO A 61 1.40 9.32 9.92
N PHE A 62 2.45 8.82 9.27
CA PHE A 62 2.32 8.30 7.90
C PHE A 62 1.37 7.11 7.82
N HIS A 63 0.67 6.99 6.69
CA HIS A 63 -0.09 5.79 6.35
C HIS A 63 0.86 4.66 5.98
N SER A 64 1.34 3.96 7.01
CA SER A 64 2.39 2.95 6.92
C SER A 64 2.01 1.66 7.65
N ARG A 65 2.78 0.61 7.36
CA ARG A 65 2.69 -0.68 8.05
C ARG A 65 2.98 -0.55 9.55
N TRP A 66 3.79 0.41 9.96
CA TRP A 66 4.14 0.66 11.38
C TRP A 66 2.90 0.87 12.25
N ARG A 67 1.90 1.57 11.73
CA ARG A 67 0.64 1.83 12.47
C ARG A 67 -0.15 0.56 12.76
N HIS A 68 0.05 -0.50 11.97
CA HIS A 68 -0.57 -1.79 12.23
C HIS A 68 0.19 -2.60 13.29
N PHE A 69 1.50 -2.38 13.47
CA PHE A 69 2.25 -3.00 14.56
C PHE A 69 1.90 -2.42 15.94
N GLU A 70 1.37 -1.20 15.99
CA GLU A 70 1.07 -0.46 17.22
C GLU A 70 -0.37 -0.64 17.72
N VAL A 71 -1.20 -1.38 16.99
CA VAL A 71 -2.62 -1.58 17.36
C VAL A 71 -2.76 -2.21 18.74
N GLY A 72 -3.76 -1.76 19.49
CA GLY A 72 -3.97 -2.17 20.89
C GLY A 72 -3.07 -1.48 21.91
N ASN A 73 -2.22 -0.53 21.49
CA ASN A 73 -1.26 0.18 22.36
C ASN A 73 -0.27 -0.76 23.07
N PHE A 74 0.06 -1.88 22.43
CA PHE A 74 1.12 -2.78 22.91
C PHE A 74 2.48 -2.33 22.37
N PRO A 75 3.56 -2.38 23.17
CA PRO A 75 4.85 -1.78 22.83
C PRO A 75 5.70 -2.62 21.86
N ARG A 76 5.10 -3.21 20.81
CA ARG A 76 5.80 -4.12 19.86
C ARG A 76 6.98 -3.44 19.18
N VAL A 77 6.78 -2.21 18.67
CA VAL A 77 7.85 -1.44 18.01
C VAL A 77 8.98 -1.12 18.99
N GLN A 78 8.66 -0.73 20.23
CA GLN A 78 9.68 -0.49 21.27
C GLN A 78 10.44 -1.77 21.65
N GLN A 79 9.75 -2.92 21.68
CA GLN A 79 10.39 -4.22 21.91
C GLN A 79 11.35 -4.59 20.78
N LEU A 80 10.97 -4.33 19.52
CA LEU A 80 11.86 -4.48 18.37
C LEU A 80 13.08 -3.57 18.50
N GLU A 81 12.89 -2.29 18.80
CA GLU A 81 13.99 -1.34 18.99
C GLU A 81 14.95 -1.78 20.10
N GLN A 82 14.41 -2.27 21.22
CA GLN A 82 15.21 -2.82 22.30
C GLN A 82 15.99 -4.08 21.89
N ALA A 83 15.42 -4.94 21.05
CA ALA A 83 16.10 -6.12 20.51
C ALA A 83 17.24 -5.73 19.54
N LEU A 84 17.06 -4.63 18.80
CA LEU A 84 18.03 -4.14 17.81
C LEU A 84 19.07 -3.16 18.38
N LYS A 85 18.96 -2.74 19.65
CA LYS A 85 19.76 -1.65 20.24
C LYS A 85 21.29 -1.78 20.14
N ASN A 86 21.80 -3.01 20.02
CA ASN A 86 23.24 -3.29 19.93
C ASN A 86 23.76 -3.24 18.47
N LEU A 87 22.88 -3.10 17.48
CA LEU A 87 23.23 -2.94 16.08
C LEU A 87 23.57 -1.47 15.78
N SER A 88 24.36 -1.24 14.73
CA SER A 88 24.57 0.11 14.21
C SER A 88 23.24 0.73 13.75
N PRO A 89 23.06 2.06 13.76
CA PRO A 89 21.82 2.68 13.28
C PRO A 89 21.41 2.21 11.87
N VAL A 90 22.39 2.05 10.98
CA VAL A 90 22.17 1.52 9.63
C VAL A 90 21.62 0.09 9.68
N ASP A 91 22.22 -0.80 10.46
CA ASP A 91 21.75 -2.18 10.59
C ASP A 91 20.38 -2.30 11.27
N GLN A 92 20.05 -1.36 12.18
CA GLN A 92 18.69 -1.25 12.72
C GLN A 92 17.70 -0.90 11.61
N ALA A 93 17.99 0.10 10.76
CA ALA A 93 17.15 0.45 9.62
C ALA A 93 17.00 -0.72 8.62
N LYS A 94 18.09 -1.48 8.35
CA LYS A 94 18.03 -2.69 7.53
C LYS A 94 17.10 -3.75 8.11
N ALA A 95 17.14 -3.98 9.43
CA ALA A 95 16.23 -4.90 10.09
C ALA A 95 14.76 -4.41 10.03
N LYS A 96 14.53 -3.10 10.15
CA LYS A 96 13.20 -2.50 9.96
C LYS A 96 12.67 -2.70 8.53
N PHE A 97 13.52 -2.56 7.50
CA PHE A 97 13.16 -2.88 6.11
C PHE A 97 12.85 -4.37 5.92
N ASP A 98 13.68 -5.25 6.48
CA ASP A 98 13.47 -6.70 6.44
C ASP A 98 12.18 -7.16 7.10
N LEU A 99 11.67 -6.43 8.10
CA LEU A 99 10.35 -6.65 8.67
C LEU A 99 9.25 -6.16 7.74
N VAL A 100 9.34 -4.89 7.32
CA VAL A 100 8.27 -4.20 6.62
C VAL A 100 7.98 -4.82 5.25
N VAL A 101 9.01 -5.18 4.48
CA VAL A 101 8.85 -5.70 3.12
C VAL A 101 7.98 -6.98 3.09
N PRO A 102 8.35 -8.10 3.74
CA PRO A 102 7.50 -9.28 3.76
C PRO A 102 6.16 -9.02 4.46
N SER A 103 6.13 -8.17 5.49
CA SER A 103 4.88 -7.84 6.20
C SER A 103 3.86 -7.16 5.29
N VAL A 104 4.28 -6.22 4.44
CA VAL A 104 3.41 -5.55 3.46
C VAL A 104 2.96 -6.52 2.37
N LEU A 105 3.85 -7.37 1.85
CA LEU A 105 3.51 -8.34 0.80
C LEU A 105 2.55 -9.44 1.30
N LEU A 106 2.53 -9.72 2.60
CA LEU A 106 1.57 -10.65 3.21
C LEU A 106 0.19 -10.01 3.49
N ASP A 107 0.06 -8.69 3.38
CA ASP A 107 -1.20 -7.97 3.61
C ASP A 107 -2.06 -7.86 2.35
N ALA A 108 -2.58 -9.01 1.93
CA ALA A 108 -3.41 -9.12 0.74
C ALA A 108 -4.78 -9.73 1.03
N GLY A 109 -5.45 -9.19 2.06
CA GLY A 109 -6.78 -9.61 2.50
C GLY A 109 -6.80 -10.93 3.26
N ALA A 110 -7.22 -10.91 4.53
CA ALA A 110 -7.25 -12.10 5.38
C ALA A 110 -8.45 -13.04 5.13
N GLY A 111 -9.43 -12.60 4.32
CA GLY A 111 -10.79 -13.12 4.38
C GLY A 111 -11.55 -12.58 5.59
N ASP A 112 -12.78 -13.05 5.76
CA ASP A 112 -13.70 -12.64 6.83
C ASP A 112 -13.62 -13.50 8.09
N ARG A 113 -13.07 -14.72 7.98
CA ARG A 113 -13.01 -15.70 9.06
C ARG A 113 -11.67 -15.79 9.79
N TRP A 114 -10.55 -15.49 9.12
CA TRP A 114 -9.23 -15.65 9.71
C TRP A 114 -8.99 -14.71 10.89
N GLN A 115 -8.38 -15.23 11.94
CA GLN A 115 -7.99 -14.50 13.15
C GLN A 115 -6.59 -14.92 13.61
N TYR A 116 -5.90 -14.03 14.32
CA TYR A 116 -4.60 -14.26 14.92
C TYR A 116 -4.65 -14.03 16.42
N LEU A 117 -4.34 -15.05 17.21
CA LEU A 117 -4.20 -14.93 18.66
C LEU A 117 -2.74 -14.59 19.01
N GLU A 118 -2.51 -13.38 19.48
CA GLU A 118 -1.19 -12.95 19.92
C GLU A 118 -0.89 -13.51 21.31
N SER A 119 0.10 -14.41 21.40
CA SER A 119 0.39 -15.12 22.65
C SER A 119 0.90 -14.21 23.78
N SER A 120 1.51 -13.07 23.46
CA SER A 120 2.07 -12.14 24.46
C SER A 120 1.01 -11.27 25.14
N THR A 121 -0.16 -11.10 24.53
CA THR A 121 -1.23 -10.20 24.99
C THR A 121 -2.57 -10.91 25.21
N GLU A 122 -2.68 -12.16 24.73
CA GLU A 122 -3.92 -12.94 24.66
C GLU A 122 -5.04 -12.25 23.85
N GLN A 123 -4.70 -11.25 23.04
CA GLN A 123 -5.65 -10.56 22.18
C GLN A 123 -5.77 -11.24 20.81
N THR A 124 -6.99 -11.24 20.29
CA THR A 124 -7.29 -11.74 18.95
C THR A 124 -7.41 -10.59 17.96
N TRP A 125 -6.66 -10.68 16.87
CA TRP A 125 -6.60 -9.69 15.80
C TRP A 125 -7.11 -10.27 14.49
N THR A 126 -7.68 -9.44 13.63
CA THR A 126 -8.22 -9.87 12.32
C THR A 126 -7.76 -8.92 11.23
N ARG A 127 -8.04 -9.24 9.96
CA ARG A 127 -7.76 -8.37 8.81
C ARG A 127 -6.29 -7.93 8.75
N SER A 128 -6.01 -6.73 8.24
CA SER A 128 -4.66 -6.19 8.06
C SER A 128 -3.90 -6.06 9.37
N GLU A 129 -4.58 -5.72 10.47
CA GLU A 129 -4.02 -5.65 11.81
C GLU A 129 -3.50 -7.02 12.29
N GLY A 130 -4.28 -8.09 12.14
CA GLY A 130 -3.85 -9.45 12.48
C GLY A 130 -2.71 -9.93 11.60
N LEU A 131 -2.75 -9.66 10.30
CA LEU A 131 -1.67 -10.01 9.37
C LEU A 131 -0.36 -9.29 9.74
N ALA A 132 -0.45 -8.04 10.20
CA ALA A 132 0.72 -7.28 10.67
C ALA A 132 1.36 -7.98 11.87
N ILE A 133 0.58 -8.30 12.89
CA ILE A 133 1.11 -8.92 14.13
C ILE A 133 1.65 -10.33 13.83
N ALA A 134 0.94 -11.15 13.05
CA ALA A 134 1.43 -12.47 12.65
C ALA A 134 2.78 -12.39 11.90
N SER A 135 2.91 -11.45 10.95
CA SER A 135 4.16 -11.25 10.22
C SER A 135 5.29 -10.68 11.08
N PHE A 136 4.96 -9.84 12.07
CA PHE A 136 5.90 -9.30 13.05
C PHE A 136 6.48 -10.43 13.92
N ASP A 137 5.61 -11.26 14.49
CA ASP A 137 6.01 -12.40 15.31
C ASP A 137 6.81 -13.42 14.50
N ALA A 138 6.41 -13.69 13.25
CA ALA A 138 7.15 -14.53 12.33
C ALA A 138 8.57 -14.00 12.07
N PHE A 139 8.70 -12.70 11.80
CA PHE A 139 10.00 -12.05 11.59
C PHE A 139 10.88 -12.11 12.84
N CYS A 140 10.34 -11.81 14.02
CA CYS A 140 11.05 -11.89 15.30
C CYS A 140 11.52 -13.32 15.62
N GLN A 141 10.80 -14.33 15.14
CA GLN A 141 11.18 -15.75 15.29
C GLN A 141 12.10 -16.27 14.17
N GLY A 142 12.48 -15.44 13.20
CA GLY A 142 13.36 -15.83 12.10
C GLY A 142 12.66 -16.63 11.00
N ALA A 143 11.36 -16.42 10.77
CA ALA A 143 10.61 -17.12 9.72
C ALA A 143 11.17 -16.89 8.32
N PHE A 144 11.82 -15.75 8.07
CA PHE A 144 12.24 -15.31 6.74
C PHE A 144 13.77 -15.34 6.53
N SER A 145 14.53 -15.94 7.45
CA SER A 145 15.97 -16.19 7.31
C SER A 145 16.43 -17.33 8.23
N THR A 146 17.74 -17.50 8.42
CA THR A 146 18.30 -18.41 9.43
C THR A 146 18.50 -17.74 10.80
N GLN A 147 18.18 -16.45 10.92
CA GLN A 147 18.42 -15.64 12.12
C GLN A 147 17.16 -14.83 12.49
N PRO A 148 16.85 -14.65 13.79
CA PRO A 148 15.85 -13.69 14.24
C PRO A 148 16.12 -12.28 13.71
N TYR A 149 15.05 -11.50 13.51
CA TYR A 149 15.13 -10.09 13.11
C TYR A 149 15.82 -9.83 11.77
N ARG A 150 15.75 -10.81 10.87
CA ARG A 150 16.31 -10.74 9.51
C ARG A 150 15.44 -11.48 8.51
N THR A 151 15.40 -10.94 7.30
CA THR A 151 14.83 -11.52 6.09
C THR A 151 15.93 -11.54 5.03
N ASP A 152 16.21 -12.66 4.40
CA ASP A 152 17.19 -12.74 3.31
C ASP A 152 16.69 -13.60 2.15
N ALA A 153 17.40 -13.54 1.01
CA ALA A 153 17.03 -14.27 -0.20
C ALA A 153 16.85 -15.77 0.06
N GLU A 154 17.80 -16.38 0.79
CA GLU A 154 17.74 -17.79 1.13
C GLU A 154 16.50 -18.13 1.96
N GLY A 155 16.23 -17.39 3.04
CA GLY A 155 15.06 -17.63 3.87
C GLY A 155 13.74 -17.44 3.14
N LEU A 156 13.66 -16.43 2.26
CA LEU A 156 12.49 -16.17 1.41
C LEU A 156 12.25 -17.31 0.41
N LYS A 157 13.30 -17.84 -0.23
CA LYS A 157 13.19 -18.97 -1.18
C LYS A 157 12.69 -20.26 -0.53
N GLN A 158 12.83 -20.40 0.80
CA GLN A 158 12.37 -21.54 1.58
C GLN A 158 10.96 -21.37 2.18
N ILE A 159 10.24 -20.29 1.88
CA ILE A 159 8.86 -20.09 2.36
C ILE A 159 7.92 -21.05 1.65
N THR A 160 7.10 -21.78 2.40
CA THR A 160 6.03 -22.65 1.88
C THR A 160 4.67 -22.25 2.46
N PRO A 161 3.55 -22.71 1.86
CA PRO A 161 2.22 -22.54 2.43
C PRO A 161 2.15 -23.02 3.89
N GLU A 162 2.75 -24.18 4.20
CA GLU A 162 2.76 -24.77 5.54
C GLU A 162 3.54 -23.92 6.54
N LYS A 163 4.67 -23.33 6.11
CA LYS A 163 5.45 -22.44 6.96
C LYS A 163 4.68 -21.17 7.29
N ILE A 164 4.01 -20.56 6.30
CA ILE A 164 3.13 -19.40 6.55
C ILE A 164 1.97 -19.84 7.45
N ALA A 165 1.32 -20.97 7.18
CA ALA A 165 0.21 -21.48 7.96
C ALA A 165 0.57 -21.65 9.44
N ALA A 166 1.76 -22.18 9.75
CA ALA A 166 2.23 -22.34 11.12
C ALA A 166 2.35 -20.99 11.85
N PHE A 167 3.00 -19.99 11.24
CA PHE A 167 3.16 -18.67 11.85
C PHE A 167 1.86 -17.86 11.89
N PHE A 168 0.94 -18.10 10.95
CA PHE A 168 -0.34 -17.38 10.82
C PHE A 168 -1.51 -18.16 11.43
N GLN A 169 -1.24 -19.24 12.16
CA GLN A 169 -2.25 -20.06 12.86
C GLN A 169 -3.37 -20.57 11.94
N VAL A 170 -3.03 -20.91 10.69
CA VAL A 170 -4.02 -21.33 9.69
C VAL A 170 -4.40 -22.79 9.90
N THR A 171 -5.70 -23.03 10.06
CA THR A 171 -6.30 -24.36 10.14
C THR A 171 -7.57 -24.42 9.27
N PRO A 172 -8.21 -25.59 9.08
CA PRO A 172 -9.52 -25.65 8.42
C PRO A 172 -10.59 -24.77 9.09
N GLU A 173 -10.52 -24.60 10.41
CA GLU A 173 -11.42 -23.78 11.22
C GLU A 173 -11.01 -22.30 11.26
N ASN A 174 -9.74 -22.00 10.99
CA ASN A 174 -9.18 -20.64 10.91
C ASN A 174 -8.51 -20.39 9.54
N PRO A 175 -9.26 -20.39 8.42
CA PRO A 175 -8.68 -20.39 7.09
C PRO A 175 -8.24 -18.99 6.65
N LEU A 176 -6.99 -18.87 6.20
CA LEU A 176 -6.46 -17.66 5.55
C LEU A 176 -6.60 -17.75 4.03
N VAL A 177 -7.31 -16.80 3.43
CA VAL A 177 -7.46 -16.71 1.97
C VAL A 177 -6.11 -16.41 1.31
N GLY A 178 -5.77 -17.07 0.19
CA GLY A 178 -4.59 -16.75 -0.62
C GLY A 178 -3.24 -17.17 -0.02
N LEU A 179 -3.22 -18.27 0.76
CA LEU A 179 -2.00 -18.80 1.38
C LEU A 179 -0.93 -19.19 0.34
N GLU A 180 -1.33 -19.90 -0.71
CA GLU A 180 -0.46 -20.28 -1.83
C GLU A 180 0.14 -19.04 -2.52
N GLY A 181 -0.70 -18.06 -2.89
CA GLY A 181 -0.25 -16.82 -3.53
C GLY A 181 0.79 -16.07 -2.70
N ARG A 182 0.59 -15.99 -1.38
CA ARG A 182 1.56 -15.37 -0.44
C ARG A 182 2.91 -16.09 -0.41
N SER A 183 2.90 -17.42 -0.32
CA SER A 183 4.15 -18.20 -0.32
C SER A 183 4.91 -18.05 -1.64
N HIS A 184 4.19 -18.09 -2.77
CA HIS A 184 4.78 -17.89 -4.09
C HIS A 184 5.37 -16.49 -4.23
N LEU A 185 4.66 -15.46 -3.78
CA LEU A 185 5.11 -14.07 -3.82
C LEU A 185 6.41 -13.87 -3.02
N LEU A 186 6.47 -14.38 -1.79
CA LEU A 186 7.69 -14.28 -0.96
C LEU A 186 8.85 -15.09 -1.55
N ARG A 187 8.60 -16.29 -2.07
CA ARG A 187 9.64 -17.05 -2.79
C ARG A 187 10.14 -16.30 -4.00
N LYS A 188 9.25 -15.68 -4.77
CA LYS A 188 9.62 -14.90 -5.96
C LYS A 188 10.42 -13.65 -5.58
N LEU A 189 10.08 -12.99 -4.48
CA LEU A 189 10.90 -11.92 -3.89
C LEU A 189 12.33 -12.42 -3.61
N GLY A 190 12.47 -13.59 -2.98
CA GLY A 190 13.78 -14.18 -2.69
C GLY A 190 14.66 -14.35 -3.93
N HIS A 191 14.09 -14.82 -5.05
CA HIS A 191 14.82 -14.93 -6.32
C HIS A 191 15.06 -13.56 -6.99
N THR A 192 14.11 -12.64 -6.85
CA THR A 192 14.15 -11.32 -7.51
C THR A 192 15.30 -10.47 -6.95
N ILE A 193 15.46 -10.41 -5.63
CA ILE A 193 16.50 -9.58 -5.01
C ILE A 193 17.92 -10.05 -5.33
N GLU A 194 18.10 -11.32 -5.73
CA GLU A 194 19.40 -11.83 -6.20
C GLU A 194 19.79 -11.30 -7.58
N GLN A 195 18.82 -10.84 -8.38
CA GLN A 195 19.08 -10.32 -9.73
C GLN A 195 19.53 -8.85 -9.73
N PHE A 196 19.49 -8.18 -8.59
CA PHE A 196 19.84 -6.75 -8.46
C PHE A 196 20.94 -6.52 -7.41
N PRO A 197 22.18 -6.99 -7.66
CA PRO A 197 23.29 -6.80 -6.71
C PRO A 197 23.61 -5.32 -6.46
N ASP A 198 23.33 -4.42 -7.40
CA ASP A 198 23.49 -2.97 -7.21
C ASP A 198 22.53 -2.39 -6.15
N LEU A 199 21.38 -3.03 -5.93
CA LEU A 199 20.38 -2.62 -4.93
C LEU A 199 20.53 -3.40 -3.61
N PHE A 200 20.84 -4.70 -3.69
CA PHE A 200 20.77 -5.61 -2.55
C PHE A 200 22.12 -6.22 -2.14
N GLY A 201 23.21 -5.92 -2.84
CA GLY A 201 24.56 -6.41 -2.56
C GLY A 201 24.75 -7.92 -2.76
N ASP A 202 25.95 -8.41 -2.43
CA ASP A 202 26.35 -9.82 -2.63
C ASP A 202 25.70 -10.82 -1.64
N SER A 203 25.09 -10.31 -0.58
CA SER A 203 24.31 -11.10 0.39
C SER A 203 22.88 -10.56 0.45
N PRO A 204 22.05 -10.88 -0.55
CA PRO A 204 20.81 -10.15 -0.79
C PRO A 204 19.81 -10.29 0.34
N ARG A 205 19.37 -9.14 0.86
CA ARG A 205 18.23 -8.97 1.76
C ARG A 205 17.49 -7.68 1.42
N PRO A 206 16.17 -7.60 1.64
CA PRO A 206 15.42 -6.37 1.39
C PRO A 206 16.02 -5.14 2.10
N GLY A 207 16.56 -5.33 3.30
CA GLY A 207 17.21 -4.29 4.09
C GLY A 207 18.42 -3.65 3.43
N ASN A 208 19.12 -4.34 2.53
CA ASN A 208 20.28 -3.75 1.85
C ASN A 208 19.91 -2.59 0.93
N LEU A 209 18.62 -2.44 0.58
CA LEU A 209 18.10 -1.25 -0.12
C LEU A 209 18.38 0.05 0.66
N VAL A 210 18.53 -0.01 1.99
CA VAL A 210 18.95 1.12 2.83
C VAL A 210 20.30 1.68 2.37
N ASP A 211 21.27 0.83 2.05
CA ASP A 211 22.59 1.31 1.61
C ASP A 211 22.48 2.03 0.27
N TYR A 212 21.77 1.42 -0.69
CA TYR A 212 21.50 2.05 -1.99
C TYR A 212 20.84 3.42 -1.82
N LEU A 213 19.77 3.52 -1.02
CA LEU A 213 19.04 4.77 -0.81
C LEU A 213 19.89 5.83 -0.10
N ARG A 214 20.75 5.44 0.83
CA ARG A 214 21.72 6.36 1.46
C ARG A 214 22.68 6.95 0.44
N HIS A 215 23.10 6.17 -0.56
CA HIS A 215 23.93 6.70 -1.65
C HIS A 215 23.19 7.65 -2.60
N GLN A 216 21.85 7.61 -2.62
CA GLN A 216 21.02 8.56 -3.37
C GLN A 216 20.69 9.84 -2.57
N THR A 217 21.15 9.94 -1.32
CA THR A 217 20.92 11.15 -0.50
C THR A 217 21.78 12.31 -0.98
N HIS A 218 21.19 13.50 -1.05
CA HIS A 218 21.90 14.74 -1.37
C HIS A 218 21.69 15.74 -0.23
N GLN A 219 22.79 16.21 0.38
CA GLN A 219 22.75 17.13 1.52
C GLN A 219 21.88 16.66 2.71
N GLY A 220 21.76 15.34 2.90
CA GLY A 220 20.93 14.74 3.96
C GLY A 220 19.44 14.60 3.60
N GLU A 221 19.06 14.96 2.37
CA GLU A 221 17.70 14.85 1.86
C GLU A 221 17.55 13.66 0.90
N LEU A 222 16.36 13.07 0.89
CA LEU A 222 15.97 12.00 -0.03
C LEU A 222 14.51 12.14 -0.44
N SER A 223 14.27 12.20 -1.75
CA SER A 223 12.91 12.26 -2.31
C SER A 223 12.16 10.94 -2.08
N ALA A 224 10.90 11.01 -1.66
CA ALA A 224 10.02 9.84 -1.59
C ALA A 224 9.85 9.16 -2.97
N VAL A 225 9.94 9.93 -4.06
CA VAL A 225 9.90 9.42 -5.44
C VAL A 225 11.12 8.54 -5.73
N THR A 226 12.30 8.91 -5.23
CA THR A 226 13.51 8.07 -5.35
C THR A 226 13.35 6.74 -4.63
N VAL A 227 12.72 6.74 -3.45
CA VAL A 227 12.41 5.50 -2.72
C VAL A 227 11.44 4.62 -3.50
N LEU A 228 10.36 5.20 -4.06
CA LEU A 228 9.42 4.46 -4.91
C LEU A 228 10.10 3.86 -6.14
N ASN A 229 10.96 4.63 -6.81
CA ASN A 229 11.70 4.15 -7.98
C ASN A 229 12.57 2.95 -7.63
N ALA A 230 13.27 2.99 -6.49
CA ALA A 230 14.08 1.88 -6.01
C ALA A 230 13.22 0.64 -5.67
N VAL A 231 12.05 0.84 -5.07
CA VAL A 231 11.05 -0.22 -4.80
C VAL A 231 10.54 -0.85 -6.10
N LEU A 232 10.16 -0.04 -7.10
CA LEU A 232 9.64 -0.53 -8.38
C LEU A 232 10.72 -1.20 -9.23
N LEU A 233 11.96 -0.74 -9.16
CA LEU A 233 13.09 -1.37 -9.82
C LEU A 233 13.44 -2.70 -9.17
N GLY A 234 13.66 -2.72 -7.85
CA GLY A 234 14.18 -3.89 -7.14
C GLY A 234 13.14 -4.96 -6.83
N PHE A 235 11.85 -4.62 -6.82
CA PHE A 235 10.77 -5.56 -6.50
C PHE A 235 9.74 -5.69 -7.62
N GLY A 236 9.88 -5.00 -8.76
CA GLY A 236 8.87 -4.98 -9.83
C GLY A 236 8.53 -6.37 -10.40
N ASP A 237 9.50 -7.28 -10.45
CA ASP A 237 9.31 -8.60 -11.05
C ASP A 237 8.57 -9.60 -10.15
N ILE A 238 8.26 -9.26 -8.90
CA ILE A 238 7.52 -10.16 -7.99
C ILE A 238 6.07 -10.39 -8.44
N TRP A 239 5.52 -9.53 -9.30
CA TRP A 239 4.13 -9.61 -9.72
C TRP A 239 3.94 -10.60 -10.87
N SER A 240 3.32 -11.75 -10.65
CA SER A 240 3.04 -12.72 -11.71
C SER A 240 1.81 -12.32 -12.54
N GLY A 241 1.84 -12.60 -13.86
CA GLY A 241 0.70 -12.38 -14.75
C GLY A 241 0.37 -10.90 -15.05
N ARG A 242 1.34 -10.00 -14.92
CA ARG A 242 1.16 -8.57 -15.23
C ARG A 242 1.61 -8.24 -16.65
N LEU A 243 1.12 -7.09 -17.15
CA LEU A 243 1.54 -6.54 -18.43
C LEU A 243 3.05 -6.33 -18.45
N SER A 244 3.65 -6.49 -19.64
CA SER A 244 5.09 -6.30 -19.84
C SER A 244 5.36 -5.53 -21.11
N ILE A 245 6.43 -4.73 -21.10
CA ILE A 245 6.99 -4.06 -22.27
C ILE A 245 8.44 -4.52 -22.39
N ASP A 246 8.81 -5.07 -23.54
CA ASP A 246 10.16 -5.59 -23.81
C ASP A 246 10.67 -6.55 -22.71
N GLY A 247 9.79 -7.43 -22.21
CA GLY A 247 10.09 -8.38 -21.14
C GLY A 247 10.17 -7.76 -19.74
N THR A 248 10.03 -6.44 -19.60
CA THR A 248 10.00 -5.75 -18.32
C THR A 248 8.60 -5.78 -17.74
N ASN A 249 8.46 -6.35 -16.54
CA ASN A 249 7.19 -6.37 -15.82
C ASN A 249 6.77 -4.96 -15.41
N LEU A 250 5.52 -4.60 -15.72
CA LEU A 250 4.97 -3.29 -15.38
C LEU A 250 4.31 -3.27 -13.99
N GLY A 251 3.99 -4.42 -13.39
CA GLY A 251 3.35 -4.46 -12.08
C GLY A 251 1.88 -4.05 -12.14
N ASP A 252 1.49 -3.10 -11.30
CA ASP A 252 0.10 -2.64 -11.13
C ASP A 252 -0.24 -1.56 -12.19
N VAL A 253 -0.25 -1.99 -13.45
CA VAL A 253 -0.58 -1.20 -14.65
C VAL A 253 -1.62 -1.96 -15.46
N TRP A 254 -2.68 -1.26 -15.87
CA TRP A 254 -3.85 -1.87 -16.51
C TRP A 254 -4.27 -1.09 -17.75
N HIS A 255 -5.09 -1.72 -18.58
CA HIS A 255 -5.64 -1.10 -19.77
C HIS A 255 -7.01 -0.45 -19.47
N HIS A 256 -7.31 0.67 -20.11
CA HIS A 256 -8.64 1.28 -20.09
C HIS A 256 -9.00 1.92 -21.43
N SER A 257 -10.05 1.43 -22.09
CA SER A 257 -10.44 1.77 -23.46
C SER A 257 -10.95 3.20 -23.65
N ALA A 258 -11.34 3.88 -22.57
CA ALA A 258 -11.73 5.29 -22.63
C ALA A 258 -10.53 6.24 -22.84
N LEU A 259 -9.29 5.78 -22.60
CA LEU A 259 -8.10 6.53 -22.98
C LEU A 259 -7.91 6.43 -24.50
N SER A 260 -7.49 7.54 -25.12
CA SER A 260 -7.30 7.61 -26.56
C SER A 260 -5.82 7.53 -26.92
N GLY A 261 -5.51 6.99 -28.10
CA GLY A 261 -4.14 6.82 -28.58
C GLY A 261 -3.82 5.36 -28.90
N GLU A 262 -2.53 5.05 -28.99
CA GLU A 262 -2.05 3.68 -29.20
C GLU A 262 -2.29 2.81 -27.96
N ASP A 263 -2.10 1.50 -28.07
CA ASP A 263 -2.31 0.54 -26.97
C ASP A 263 -1.55 0.94 -25.70
N THR A 264 -0.33 1.46 -25.85
CA THR A 264 0.48 1.95 -24.72
C THR A 264 -0.03 3.26 -24.09
N ASP A 265 -0.85 4.03 -24.81
CA ASP A 265 -1.51 5.22 -24.29
C ASP A 265 -2.74 4.89 -23.43
N GLN A 266 -3.26 3.68 -23.59
CA GLN A 266 -4.40 3.17 -22.84
C GLN A 266 -3.98 2.49 -21.53
N LEU A 267 -2.67 2.50 -21.23
CA LEU A 267 -2.12 1.99 -19.98
C LEU A 267 -2.20 3.04 -18.87
N ILE A 268 -2.78 2.63 -17.74
CA ILE A 268 -2.87 3.41 -16.51
C ILE A 268 -2.12 2.71 -15.37
N PRO A 269 -1.06 3.32 -14.82
CA PRO A 269 -0.36 2.81 -13.67
C PRO A 269 -1.01 3.23 -12.35
N PHE A 270 -0.90 2.40 -11.31
CA PHE A 270 -1.31 2.73 -9.94
C PHE A 270 -0.24 2.40 -8.91
N HIS A 271 0.50 1.29 -9.09
CA HIS A 271 1.57 0.87 -8.17
C HIS A 271 1.17 0.88 -6.69
N LYS A 272 -0.09 0.60 -6.36
CA LYS A 272 -0.69 0.94 -5.06
C LYS A 272 0.07 0.29 -3.90
N LEU A 273 0.36 -1.01 -4.00
CA LEU A 273 1.07 -1.70 -2.92
C LEU A 273 2.53 -1.24 -2.84
N SER A 274 3.19 -0.99 -3.97
CA SER A 274 4.56 -0.44 -4.01
C SER A 274 4.64 0.97 -3.39
N GLN A 275 3.62 1.81 -3.60
CA GLN A 275 3.51 3.11 -2.95
C GLN A 275 3.30 2.97 -1.43
N TRP A 276 2.44 2.05 -0.99
CA TRP A 276 2.24 1.81 0.43
C TRP A 276 3.47 1.20 1.13
N LEU A 277 4.17 0.30 0.43
CA LEU A 277 5.48 -0.19 0.87
C LEU A 277 6.45 0.98 1.00
N THR A 278 6.53 1.85 0.00
CA THR A 278 7.37 3.05 0.02
C THR A 278 7.11 3.89 1.27
N TYR A 279 5.85 4.23 1.56
CA TYR A 279 5.48 4.96 2.80
C TYR A 279 5.93 4.23 4.08
N SER A 280 5.91 2.91 4.06
CA SER A 280 6.35 2.08 5.19
C SER A 280 7.87 1.98 5.36
N LEU A 281 8.63 2.39 4.34
CA LEU A 281 10.09 2.42 4.37
C LEU A 281 10.65 3.82 4.71
N LEU A 282 9.81 4.86 4.78
CA LEU A 282 10.27 6.23 5.03
C LEU A 282 10.72 6.44 6.48
N GLU A 283 9.94 5.98 7.46
CA GLU A 283 10.23 6.19 8.89
C GLU A 283 11.60 5.59 9.30
N PRO A 284 11.98 4.37 8.89
CA PRO A 284 13.32 3.85 9.17
C PRO A 284 14.48 4.64 8.52
N LEU A 285 14.23 5.36 7.42
CA LEU A 285 15.23 6.26 6.82
C LEU A 285 15.32 7.57 7.62
N GLN A 286 14.19 8.08 8.12
CA GLN A 286 14.16 9.24 9.01
C GLN A 286 14.91 8.98 10.32
N ASP A 287 14.83 7.76 10.85
CA ASP A 287 15.62 7.33 12.03
C ASP A 287 17.15 7.45 11.81
N LEU A 288 17.61 7.44 10.55
CA LEU A 288 19.01 7.67 10.19
C LEU A 288 19.37 9.17 10.07
N GLY A 289 18.42 10.07 10.38
CA GLY A 289 18.56 11.51 10.20
C GLY A 289 18.37 11.98 8.76
N ILE A 290 17.82 11.15 7.87
CA ILE A 290 17.53 11.53 6.49
C ILE A 290 16.22 12.31 6.44
N THR A 291 16.25 13.51 5.87
CA THR A 291 15.03 14.29 5.63
C THR A 291 14.34 13.80 4.37
N ILE A 292 13.09 13.33 4.50
CA ILE A 292 12.32 12.89 3.35
C ILE A 292 11.60 14.08 2.70
N THR A 293 11.81 14.25 1.39
CA THR A 293 11.23 15.33 0.58
C THR A 293 10.22 14.78 -0.44
N ASP A 294 9.53 15.67 -1.16
CA ASP A 294 8.59 15.33 -2.24
C ASP A 294 7.44 14.38 -1.86
N LEU A 295 7.02 14.39 -0.60
CA LEU A 295 5.92 13.52 -0.12
C LEU A 295 4.62 13.72 -0.91
N ASP A 296 4.34 14.95 -1.36
CA ASP A 296 3.13 15.26 -2.14
C ASP A 296 3.25 14.90 -3.64
N GLN A 297 4.47 14.59 -4.12
CA GLN A 297 4.64 14.04 -5.46
C GLN A 297 4.16 12.59 -5.54
N MET A 298 4.13 11.86 -4.41
CA MET A 298 3.47 10.56 -4.31
C MET A 298 1.95 10.71 -4.43
N THR A 299 1.22 9.65 -4.75
CA THR A 299 -0.23 9.73 -4.96
C THR A 299 -1.04 9.14 -3.80
N GLY A 300 -2.34 9.42 -3.82
CA GLY A 300 -3.30 8.68 -3.01
C GLY A 300 -3.27 7.19 -3.35
N LEU A 301 -3.72 6.34 -2.42
CA LEU A 301 -3.78 4.90 -2.64
C LEU A 301 -5.18 4.48 -3.08
N PRO A 302 -5.39 4.10 -4.35
CA PRO A 302 -6.71 3.74 -4.85
C PRO A 302 -7.06 2.30 -4.50
N GLU A 303 -7.17 2.01 -3.19
CA GLU A 303 -7.74 0.78 -2.67
C GLU A 303 -9.22 0.96 -2.29
N TYR A 304 -9.88 -0.15 -1.99
CA TYR A 304 -11.34 -0.19 -1.88
C TYR A 304 -11.92 0.63 -0.72
N ARG A 305 -11.15 0.99 0.32
CA ARG A 305 -11.64 1.86 1.41
C ARG A 305 -11.64 3.32 0.98
N ASN A 306 -10.58 3.80 0.36
CA ASN A 306 -10.46 5.15 -0.20
C ASN A 306 -11.42 5.34 -1.38
N GLY A 307 -11.48 4.38 -2.30
CA GLY A 307 -12.46 4.40 -3.38
C GLY A 307 -13.89 4.26 -2.85
N GLY A 308 -14.06 3.44 -1.81
CA GLY A 308 -15.34 3.21 -1.15
C GLY A 308 -15.88 4.45 -0.48
N LEU A 309 -15.03 5.24 0.18
CA LEU A 309 -15.37 6.55 0.72
C LEU A 309 -15.98 7.47 -0.35
N CYS A 310 -15.37 7.50 -1.55
CA CYS A 310 -15.85 8.33 -2.65
C CYS A 310 -17.23 7.91 -3.13
N VAL A 311 -17.52 6.61 -3.15
CA VAL A 311 -18.84 6.09 -3.53
C VAL A 311 -19.87 6.31 -2.40
N ASP A 312 -19.51 5.96 -1.17
CA ASP A 312 -20.42 5.96 -0.02
C ASP A 312 -20.86 7.37 0.40
N LEU A 313 -20.07 8.39 0.12
CA LEU A 313 -20.40 9.79 0.37
C LEU A 313 -20.85 10.55 -0.90
N GLY A 314 -20.97 9.85 -2.03
CA GLY A 314 -21.61 10.35 -3.24
C GLY A 314 -20.72 11.16 -4.19
N LEU A 315 -19.40 11.25 -3.97
CA LEU A 315 -18.47 11.82 -4.97
C LEU A 315 -18.49 11.03 -6.28
N LEU A 316 -18.69 9.71 -6.18
CA LEU A 316 -18.83 8.79 -7.30
C LEU A 316 -20.15 8.03 -7.19
N GLN A 317 -20.87 7.94 -8.30
CA GLN A 317 -22.13 7.20 -8.38
C GLN A 317 -22.05 6.20 -9.51
N LEU A 318 -22.34 4.93 -9.23
CA LEU A 318 -22.43 3.90 -10.27
C LEU A 318 -23.61 4.21 -11.20
N LYS A 319 -23.35 4.28 -12.50
CA LYS A 319 -24.40 4.44 -13.53
C LYS A 319 -25.33 3.23 -13.60
N ASN A 320 -24.82 2.03 -13.27
CA ASN A 320 -25.60 0.82 -13.11
C ASN A 320 -25.35 0.20 -11.72
N LEU A 321 -26.34 0.32 -10.83
CA LEU A 321 -26.24 -0.17 -9.45
C LEU A 321 -26.12 -1.69 -9.35
N GLN A 322 -26.59 -2.46 -10.33
CA GLN A 322 -26.47 -3.93 -10.33
C GLN A 322 -25.01 -4.39 -10.38
N LEU A 323 -24.10 -3.54 -10.86
CA LEU A 323 -22.67 -3.85 -10.89
C LEU A 323 -22.05 -3.92 -9.50
N ALA A 324 -22.67 -3.33 -8.46
CA ALA A 324 -22.21 -3.45 -7.07
C ALA A 324 -22.47 -4.86 -6.48
N GLU A 325 -23.38 -5.62 -7.06
CA GLU A 325 -23.81 -6.94 -6.55
C GLU A 325 -22.91 -8.08 -7.03
N ILE A 326 -22.00 -7.80 -7.97
CA ILE A 326 -21.16 -8.80 -8.64
C ILE A 326 -19.68 -8.53 -8.30
N PRO A 327 -18.89 -9.56 -7.96
CA PRO A 327 -17.44 -9.42 -7.82
C PRO A 327 -16.75 -9.12 -9.15
N HIS A 328 -15.87 -8.12 -9.15
CA HIS A 328 -15.08 -7.72 -10.33
C HIS A 328 -13.61 -8.07 -10.16
N SER A 329 -12.95 -8.48 -11.24
CA SER A 329 -11.50 -8.67 -11.23
C SER A 329 -10.77 -7.31 -11.19
N PRO A 330 -9.55 -7.25 -10.63
CA PRO A 330 -8.75 -6.01 -10.56
C PRO A 330 -8.47 -5.32 -11.92
N ASP A 331 -8.47 -6.10 -12.99
CA ASP A 331 -8.23 -5.69 -14.37
C ASP A 331 -9.50 -5.27 -15.13
N SER A 332 -10.69 -5.38 -14.52
CA SER A 332 -11.91 -4.94 -15.16
C SER A 332 -11.92 -3.41 -15.32
N GLU A 333 -12.48 -2.92 -16.43
CA GLU A 333 -12.53 -1.49 -16.70
C GLU A 333 -13.27 -0.72 -15.59
N LEU A 334 -14.31 -1.31 -14.98
CA LEU A 334 -14.99 -0.70 -13.83
C LEU A 334 -14.03 -0.44 -12.67
N ILE A 335 -13.21 -1.42 -12.31
CA ILE A 335 -12.25 -1.27 -11.20
C ILE A 335 -11.14 -0.30 -11.59
N VAL A 336 -10.63 -0.37 -12.81
CA VAL A 336 -9.60 0.55 -13.30
C VAL A 336 -10.12 2.00 -13.33
N GLU A 337 -11.33 2.23 -13.83
CA GLU A 337 -12.02 3.54 -13.83
C GLU A 337 -12.18 4.06 -12.40
N TRP A 338 -12.69 3.23 -11.49
CA TRP A 338 -12.89 3.59 -10.09
C TRP A 338 -11.58 4.01 -9.42
N ARG A 339 -10.51 3.24 -9.63
CA ARG A 339 -9.19 3.53 -9.07
C ARG A 339 -8.62 4.83 -9.61
N ALA A 340 -8.74 5.08 -10.91
CA ALA A 340 -8.28 6.32 -11.55
C ALA A 340 -8.97 7.54 -10.95
N LEU A 341 -10.30 7.50 -10.82
CA LEU A 341 -11.07 8.58 -10.21
C LEU A 341 -10.71 8.75 -8.73
N THR A 342 -10.47 7.65 -8.02
CA THR A 342 -10.04 7.69 -6.62
C THR A 342 -8.70 8.42 -6.45
N VAL A 343 -7.71 8.21 -7.33
CA VAL A 343 -6.44 8.96 -7.29
C VAL A 343 -6.70 10.47 -7.34
N CYS A 344 -7.46 10.92 -8.34
CA CYS A 344 -7.75 12.34 -8.54
C CYS A 344 -8.61 12.97 -7.43
N LEU A 345 -9.53 12.18 -6.86
CA LEU A 345 -10.39 12.61 -5.76
C LEU A 345 -9.63 12.71 -4.44
N LEU A 346 -8.68 11.81 -4.16
CA LEU A 346 -7.87 11.89 -2.94
C LEU A 346 -7.01 13.15 -2.90
N ASP A 347 -6.41 13.56 -4.03
CA ASP A 347 -5.69 14.84 -4.13
C ASP A 347 -6.63 16.02 -3.80
N ARG A 348 -7.83 16.04 -4.39
CA ARG A 348 -8.84 17.11 -4.15
C ARG A 348 -9.37 17.13 -2.71
N ILE A 349 -9.59 15.96 -2.12
CA ILE A 349 -9.99 15.83 -0.72
C ILE A 349 -8.88 16.41 0.17
N ALA A 350 -7.61 16.06 -0.09
CA ALA A 350 -6.48 16.58 0.67
C ALA A 350 -6.38 18.11 0.57
N ASP A 351 -6.50 18.69 -0.63
CA ASP A 351 -6.47 20.14 -0.83
C ASP A 351 -7.63 20.87 -0.14
N THR A 352 -8.83 20.27 -0.18
CA THR A 352 -10.01 20.81 0.52
C THR A 352 -9.81 20.78 2.03
N ILE A 353 -9.26 19.68 2.57
CA ILE A 353 -8.95 19.54 4.00
C ILE A 353 -7.91 20.58 4.42
N ARG A 354 -6.82 20.71 3.66
CA ARG A 354 -5.75 21.70 3.90
C ARG A 354 -6.29 23.12 3.94
N THR A 355 -7.14 23.47 2.97
CA THR A 355 -7.81 24.77 2.91
C THR A 355 -8.69 25.02 4.15
N LYS A 356 -9.50 24.04 4.55
CA LYS A 356 -10.39 24.14 5.72
C LYS A 356 -9.64 24.21 7.06
N LEU A 357 -8.44 23.63 7.13
CA LEU A 357 -7.61 23.58 8.34
C LEU A 357 -6.50 24.65 8.38
N ASP A 358 -6.36 25.45 7.32
CA ASP A 358 -5.25 26.41 7.14
C ASP A 358 -3.87 25.74 7.26
N LEU A 359 -3.71 24.60 6.58
CA LEU A 359 -2.47 23.81 6.58
C LEU A 359 -1.86 23.72 5.18
N THR A 360 -0.54 23.66 5.12
CA THR A 360 0.19 23.42 3.87
C THR A 360 0.33 21.92 3.56
N SER A 361 0.74 21.60 2.34
CA SER A 361 1.13 20.24 1.94
C SER A 361 2.30 19.69 2.75
N ASP A 362 3.16 20.55 3.30
CA ASP A 362 4.28 20.12 4.15
C ASP A 362 3.83 19.76 5.57
N ALA A 363 2.86 20.50 6.12
CA ALA A 363 2.30 20.23 7.43
C ALA A 363 1.42 18.97 7.42
N LEU A 364 0.61 18.82 6.36
CA LEU A 364 -0.32 17.71 6.16
C LEU A 364 -0.17 17.11 4.74
N PRO A 365 0.94 16.40 4.45
CA PRO A 365 1.15 15.71 3.18
C PRO A 365 0.10 14.62 2.96
N LEU A 366 -0.13 14.25 1.71
CA LEU A 366 -1.17 13.29 1.33
C LEU A 366 -1.09 11.98 2.11
N VAL A 367 0.13 11.46 2.35
CA VAL A 367 0.37 10.25 3.16
C VAL A 367 -0.22 10.33 4.58
N LYS A 368 -0.30 11.52 5.18
CA LYS A 368 -0.95 11.74 6.49
C LYS A 368 -2.47 11.83 6.35
N VAL A 369 -2.98 12.46 5.29
CA VAL A 369 -4.42 12.50 4.97
C VAL A 369 -4.98 11.09 4.77
N LEU A 370 -4.19 10.16 4.24
CA LEU A 370 -4.61 8.76 4.10
C LEU A 370 -4.83 8.05 5.45
N GLN A 371 -3.91 8.16 6.41
CA GLN A 371 -3.87 7.35 7.64
C GLN A 371 -5.10 7.55 8.54
N GLY A 372 -5.15 8.72 9.20
CA GLY A 372 -6.25 9.10 10.08
C GLY A 372 -7.45 9.67 9.34
N GLY A 373 -7.30 9.94 8.04
CA GLY A 373 -8.32 10.53 7.20
C GLY A 373 -9.00 9.50 6.32
N THR A 374 -8.74 9.54 5.02
CA THR A 374 -9.60 8.89 4.01
C THR A 374 -9.72 7.38 4.18
N TRP A 375 -8.65 6.69 4.56
CA TRP A 375 -8.68 5.23 4.75
C TRP A 375 -9.52 4.83 5.97
N THR A 376 -9.33 5.53 7.10
CA THR A 376 -10.12 5.28 8.33
C THR A 376 -11.57 5.73 8.15
N ALA A 377 -11.80 6.86 7.50
CA ALA A 377 -13.12 7.37 7.15
C ALA A 377 -13.87 6.40 6.24
N GLY A 378 -13.21 5.85 5.21
CA GLY A 378 -13.76 4.83 4.32
C GLY A 378 -14.22 3.58 5.07
N ARG A 379 -13.44 3.10 6.05
CA ARG A 379 -13.86 1.97 6.91
C ARG A 379 -15.08 2.32 7.76
N LYS A 380 -15.10 3.52 8.36
CA LYS A 380 -16.18 3.97 9.24
C LYS A 380 -17.50 4.11 8.48
N ILE A 381 -17.49 4.77 7.31
CA ILE A 381 -18.71 4.94 6.51
C ILE A 381 -19.22 3.59 5.99
N ALA A 382 -18.34 2.72 5.49
CA ALA A 382 -18.72 1.39 5.02
C ALA A 382 -19.38 0.57 6.13
N ALA A 383 -18.83 0.59 7.35
CA ALA A 383 -19.40 -0.11 8.51
C ALA A 383 -20.76 0.48 8.97
N SER A 384 -20.99 1.78 8.74
CA SER A 384 -22.27 2.41 9.06
C SER A 384 -23.37 2.09 8.03
N LEU A 385 -22.98 1.82 6.78
CA LEU A 385 -23.91 1.54 5.68
C LEU A 385 -24.16 0.04 5.47
N ARG A 386 -23.19 -0.82 5.81
CA ARG A 386 -23.24 -2.25 5.50
C ARG A 386 -22.75 -3.09 6.68
N PRO A 387 -23.48 -4.16 7.06
CA PRO A 387 -23.00 -5.14 8.03
C PRO A 387 -21.60 -5.66 7.66
N GLY A 388 -20.70 -5.71 8.63
CA GLY A 388 -19.31 -6.13 8.43
C GLY A 388 -18.40 -5.09 7.76
N GLY A 389 -18.93 -3.94 7.32
CA GLY A 389 -18.16 -2.87 6.69
C GLY A 389 -17.52 -3.28 5.36
N THR A 390 -18.27 -4.02 4.55
CA THR A 390 -17.85 -4.40 3.20
C THR A 390 -17.78 -3.18 2.27
N PRO A 391 -16.89 -3.20 1.27
CA PRO A 391 -16.81 -2.10 0.30
C PRO A 391 -18.10 -2.02 -0.54
N PRO A 392 -18.44 -0.84 -1.08
CA PRO A 392 -19.61 -0.67 -1.96
C PRO A 392 -19.51 -1.42 -3.28
N ILE A 393 -18.29 -1.77 -3.71
CA ILE A 393 -18.02 -2.53 -4.94
C ILE A 393 -17.17 -3.73 -4.56
N GLN A 394 -17.63 -4.91 -4.96
CA GLN A 394 -16.96 -6.17 -4.65
C GLN A 394 -15.80 -6.42 -5.61
N ILE A 395 -14.63 -6.75 -5.07
CA ILE A 395 -13.44 -7.11 -5.85
C ILE A 395 -13.10 -8.58 -5.58
N SER A 396 -12.88 -9.32 -6.66
CA SER A 396 -12.26 -10.64 -6.62
C SER A 396 -10.78 -10.50 -6.26
N SER A 397 -10.43 -10.72 -4.99
CA SER A 397 -9.03 -10.70 -4.55
C SER A 397 -8.41 -12.10 -4.68
N ASP A 398 -7.23 -12.16 -5.29
CA ASP A 398 -6.35 -13.33 -5.32
C ASP A 398 -5.23 -13.24 -4.26
N GLY A 399 -5.25 -12.19 -3.44
CA GLY A 399 -4.19 -11.90 -2.49
C GLY A 399 -2.92 -11.31 -3.12
N THR A 400 -3.02 -10.54 -4.21
CA THR A 400 -1.86 -9.84 -4.79
C THR A 400 -2.02 -8.33 -5.03
N VAL A 401 -3.24 -7.82 -5.27
CA VAL A 401 -3.49 -6.37 -5.56
C VAL A 401 -4.25 -5.67 -4.44
N PHE A 402 -5.28 -6.32 -3.88
CA PHE A 402 -6.24 -5.75 -2.94
C PHE A 402 -6.38 -6.53 -1.65
#